data_AF-A0A1I2FUT1-F1
#
_entry.id   AF-A0A1I2FUT1-F1
#
_cell.length_a   1.000
_cell.length_b   1.000
_cell.length_c   1.000
_cell.angle_alpha   90.00
_cell.angle_beta   90.00
_cell.angle_gamma   90.00
#
_symmetry.space_group_name_H-M   'P 1'
#
loop_
_entity.id
_entity.type
_entity.pdbx_description
1 polymer ?
#
loop_
_entity_poly.entity_id
_entity_poly.type
_entity_poly.pdbx_seq_one_letter_code
_entity_poly.pdbx_strand_id
1 'polypeptide(L)'
;MKLFSFFLMLTIGLLFSTTYATETLSEKGRAVSKDIERDANKSINRVEEATCTGTDTECAKRRIENRAEEGKDLVKDKSSEMKDKVD
;
A
#
# COMPACT_ATOMS: atom_id res chain seq x y z
N MET A 1 31.05 -24.21 33.34
CA MET A 1 29.76 -23.71 33.87
C MET A 1 29.55 -22.22 33.62
N LYS A 2 30.53 -21.33 33.87
CA LYS A 2 30.39 -19.88 33.62
C LYS A 2 30.07 -19.49 32.17
N LEU A 3 30.73 -20.11 31.19
CA LEU A 3 30.48 -19.85 29.76
C LEU A 3 29.09 -20.28 29.29
N PHE A 4 28.54 -21.35 29.87
CA PHE A 4 27.19 -21.83 29.58
C PHE A 4 26.13 -20.86 30.11
N SER A 5 26.38 -20.26 31.28
CA SER A 5 25.52 -19.24 31.87
C SER A 5 25.49 -17.93 31.05
N PHE A 6 26.61 -17.56 30.42
CA PHE A 6 26.66 -16.41 29.51
C PHE A 6 25.88 -16.66 28.22
N PHE A 7 25.99 -17.87 27.66
CA PHE A 7 25.21 -18.26 26.48
C PHE A 7 23.70 -18.26 26.76
N LEU A 8 23.29 -18.74 27.94
CA LEU A 8 21.88 -18.75 28.34
C LEU A 8 21.29 -17.33 28.44
N MET A 9 22.03 -16.39 29.03
CA MET A 9 21.59 -14.99 29.18
C MET A 9 21.49 -14.25 27.83
N LEU A 10 22.38 -14.56 26.88
CA LEU A 10 22.35 -13.97 25.53
C LEU A 10 21.09 -14.40 24.76
N THR A 11 20.69 -15.66 24.89
CA THR A 11 19.50 -16.20 24.19
C THR A 11 18.19 -15.62 24.72
N ILE A 12 18.12 -15.31 26.01
CA ILE A 12 16.93 -14.71 26.64
C ILE A 12 16.76 -13.25 26.18
N GLY A 13 17.84 -12.50 25.99
CA GLY A 13 17.79 -11.12 25.49
C GLY A 13 17.27 -10.99 24.06
N LEU A 14 17.46 -12.01 23.22
CA LEU A 14 16.97 -12.04 21.84
C LEU A 14 15.45 -12.23 21.74
N LEU A 15 14.82 -12.89 22.71
CA LEU A 15 13.38 -13.17 22.70
C LEU A 15 12.51 -11.91 22.94
N PHE A 16 13.10 -10.85 23.50
CA PHE A 16 12.39 -9.59 23.79
C PHE A 16 12.51 -8.54 22.68
N SER A 17 13.19 -8.85 21.58
CA SER A 17 13.43 -7.90 20.48
C SER A 17 12.33 -7.85 19.42
N THR A 18 11.20 -8.53 19.63
CA THR A 18 10.03 -8.42 18.75
C THR A 18 9.29 -7.11 19.03
N THR A 19 9.71 -6.03 18.36
CA THR A 19 8.88 -4.83 18.22
C THR A 19 7.69 -5.20 17.34
N TYR A 20 6.57 -5.56 17.95
CA TYR A 20 5.31 -5.64 17.22
C TYR A 20 4.93 -4.21 16.87
N ALA A 21 5.06 -3.83 15.59
CA ALA A 21 4.37 -2.67 15.08
C ALA A 21 2.87 -2.98 15.25
N THR A 22 2.27 -2.43 16.30
CA THR A 22 0.83 -2.47 16.54
C THR A 22 0.20 -1.59 15.46
N GLU A 23 0.14 -2.08 14.23
CA GLU A 23 -0.78 -1.53 13.25
C GLU A 23 -2.17 -1.75 13.85
N THR A 24 -2.82 -0.65 14.22
CA THR A 24 -4.14 -0.74 14.84
C THR A 24 -5.08 -1.40 13.84
N LEU A 25 -5.97 -2.30 14.27
CA LEU A 25 -6.92 -3.00 13.37
C LEU A 25 -7.72 -2.01 12.47
N SER A 26 -7.88 -0.78 12.94
CA SER A 26 -8.44 0.36 12.21
C SER A 26 -7.59 0.81 11.02
N GLU A 27 -6.27 0.97 11.19
CA GLU A 27 -5.34 1.32 10.09
C GLU A 27 -5.32 0.23 9.02
N LYS A 28 -5.27 -1.03 9.43
CA LYS A 28 -5.33 -2.15 8.49
C LYS A 28 -6.64 -2.17 7.70
N GLY A 29 -7.76 -1.87 8.36
CA GLY A 29 -9.06 -1.72 7.70
C GLY A 29 -9.09 -0.57 6.68
N ARG A 30 -8.52 0.59 7.03
CA ARG A 30 -8.42 1.75 6.13
C ARG A 30 -7.50 1.49 4.94
N ALA A 31 -6.39 0.80 5.14
CA ALA A 31 -5.49 0.40 4.06
C ALA A 31 -6.20 -0.53 3.07
N VAL A 32 -6.90 -1.54 3.57
CA VAL A 32 -7.69 -2.47 2.73
C VAL A 32 -8.80 -1.75 1.97
N SER A 33 -9.51 -0.80 2.59
CA SER A 33 -10.56 -0.05 1.86
C SER A 33 -9.98 0.80 0.73
N LYS A 34 -8.84 1.45 0.94
CA LYS A 34 -8.16 2.24 -0.11
C LYS A 34 -7.67 1.34 -1.25
N ASP A 35 -7.13 0.18 -0.93
CA ASP A 35 -6.70 -0.80 -1.93
C ASP A 35 -7.86 -1.28 -2.81
N ILE A 36 -9.03 -1.53 -2.21
CA ILE A 36 -10.25 -1.91 -2.94
C ILE A 36 -10.72 -0.77 -3.84
N GLU A 37 -10.76 0.46 -3.33
CA GLU A 37 -11.16 1.65 -4.10
C GLU A 37 -10.23 1.87 -5.31
N ARG A 38 -8.92 1.74 -5.10
CA ARG A 38 -7.91 1.85 -6.17
C ARG A 38 -8.06 0.77 -7.23
N ASP A 39 -8.30 -0.48 -6.83
CA ASP A 39 -8.49 -1.57 -7.79
C ASP A 39 -9.79 -1.42 -8.57
N ALA A 40 -10.85 -0.95 -7.91
CA ALA A 40 -12.11 -0.61 -8.56
C ALA A 40 -11.93 0.50 -9.61
N ASN A 41 -11.31 1.64 -9.26
CA ASN A 41 -11.02 2.72 -10.21
C ASN A 41 -10.19 2.25 -11.40
N LYS A 42 -9.15 1.45 -11.14
CA LYS A 42 -8.34 0.87 -12.22
C LYS A 42 -9.18 -0.03 -13.15
N SER A 43 -10.08 -0.83 -12.60
CA SER A 43 -10.94 -1.70 -13.40
C SER A 43 -11.89 -0.88 -14.28
N ILE A 44 -12.50 0.19 -13.75
CA ILE A 44 -13.36 1.11 -14.49
C ILE A 44 -12.56 1.79 -15.61
N ASN A 45 -11.38 2.31 -15.29
CA ASN A 45 -10.49 2.94 -16.26
C ASN A 45 -10.12 2.01 -17.42
N ARG A 46 -9.90 0.72 -17.15
CA ARG A 46 -9.63 -0.28 -18.19
C ARG A 46 -10.86 -0.59 -19.03
N VAL A 47 -12.05 -0.61 -18.44
CA VAL A 47 -13.32 -0.75 -19.19
C VAL A 47 -13.54 0.46 -20.09
N GLU A 48 -13.30 1.67 -19.61
CA GLU A 48 -13.40 2.89 -20.43
C GLU A 48 -12.39 2.91 -21.58
N GLU A 49 -11.14 2.49 -21.34
CA GLU A 49 -10.15 2.32 -22.39
C GLU A 49 -10.62 1.30 -23.45
N ALA A 50 -11.18 0.17 -23.03
CA ALA A 50 -11.61 -0.92 -23.92
C ALA A 50 -12.91 -0.62 -24.68
N THR A 51 -13.78 0.21 -24.11
CA THR A 51 -15.07 0.60 -24.71
C THR A 51 -15.00 1.92 -25.47
N CYS A 52 -13.82 2.54 -25.57
CA CYS A 52 -13.64 3.75 -26.36
C CYS A 52 -13.88 3.48 -27.86
N THR A 53 -14.91 4.11 -28.42
CA THR A 53 -15.25 4.06 -29.85
C THR A 53 -14.99 5.39 -30.56
N GLY A 54 -14.22 6.29 -29.94
CA GLY A 54 -13.85 7.59 -30.49
C GLY A 54 -12.71 7.50 -31.52
N THR A 55 -12.15 8.64 -31.88
CA THR A 55 -10.94 8.66 -32.73
C THR A 55 -9.72 8.11 -31.98
N ASP A 56 -8.71 7.63 -32.70
CA ASP A 56 -7.47 7.11 -32.10
C ASP A 56 -6.84 8.10 -31.11
N THR A 57 -6.84 9.39 -31.46
CA THR A 57 -6.35 10.48 -30.60
C THR A 57 -7.17 10.65 -29.33
N GLU A 58 -8.50 10.55 -29.40
CA GLU A 58 -9.37 10.66 -28.22
C GLU A 58 -9.20 9.46 -27.29
N CYS A 59 -9.15 8.24 -27.85
CA CYS A 59 -8.93 7.04 -27.06
C CYS A 59 -7.52 7.02 -26.44
N ALA A 60 -6.50 7.50 -27.16
CA ALA A 60 -5.16 7.67 -26.62
C ALA A 60 -5.13 8.73 -25.50
N LYS A 61 -5.84 9.85 -25.65
CA LYS A 61 -5.95 10.88 -24.61
C LYS A 61 -6.61 10.34 -23.35
N ARG A 62 -7.77 9.65 -23.48
CA ARG A 62 -8.46 8.99 -22.36
C ARG A 62 -7.56 7.99 -21.64
N ARG A 63 -6.84 7.16 -22.40
CA ARG A 63 -5.86 6.22 -21.82
C ARG A 63 -4.79 6.94 -20.99
N ILE A 64 -4.25 8.05 -21.49
CA ILE A 64 -3.25 8.83 -20.76
C ILE A 64 -3.86 9.44 -19.50
N GLU A 65 -5.07 10.00 -19.58
CA GLU A 65 -5.79 10.57 -18.43
C GLU A 65 -6.03 9.52 -17.34
N ASN A 66 -6.58 8.36 -17.72
CA ASN A 66 -6.84 7.24 -16.82
C ASN A 66 -5.55 6.73 -16.14
N ARG A 67 -4.46 6.61 -16.90
CA ARG A 67 -3.14 6.22 -16.36
C ARG A 67 -2.55 7.28 -15.43
N ALA A 68 -2.76 8.57 -15.72
CA ALA A 68 -2.28 9.66 -14.89
C ALA A 68 -3.05 9.73 -13.56
N GLU A 69 -4.35 9.45 -13.57
CA GLU A 69 -5.19 9.34 -12.39
C GLU A 69 -4.77 8.14 -11.52
N GLU A 70 -4.58 6.95 -12.11
CA GLU A 70 -4.03 5.77 -11.41
C GLU A 70 -2.70 6.09 -10.69
N GLY A 71 -1.83 6.87 -11.34
CA GLY A 71 -0.56 7.30 -10.74
C GLY A 71 -0.73 8.31 -9.60
N LYS A 72 -1.68 9.24 -9.71
CA LYS A 72 -1.99 10.21 -8.64
C LYS A 72 -2.55 9.52 -7.41
N ASP A 73 -3.44 8.56 -7.58
CA ASP A 73 -4.03 7.80 -6.47
C ASP A 73 -2.94 7.03 -5.71
N LEU A 74 -2.02 6.38 -6.43
CA LEU A 74 -0.90 5.67 -5.81
C LEU A 74 0.04 6.59 -5.01
N VAL A 75 0.29 7.80 -5.50
CA VAL A 75 1.09 8.80 -4.76
C VAL A 75 0.35 9.31 -3.54
N LYS A 76 -0.96 9.57 -3.66
CA LYS A 76 -1.82 10.04 -2.56
C LYS A 76 -1.90 8.99 -1.45
N ASP A 77 -2.06 7.72 -1.81
CA ASP A 77 -2.10 6.60 -0.88
C ASP A 77 -0.80 6.49 -0.09
N LYS A 78 0.35 6.45 -0.79
CA LYS A 78 1.68 6.45 -0.14
C LYS A 78 1.88 7.67 0.75
N SER A 79 1.47 8.85 0.31
CA SER A 79 1.58 10.07 1.12
C SER A 79 0.73 10.00 2.39
N SER A 80 -0.48 9.43 2.30
CA SER A 80 -1.35 9.26 3.46
C SER A 80 -0.83 8.21 4.44
N GLU A 81 -0.30 7.09 3.93
CA GLU A 81 0.34 6.06 4.75
C GLU A 81 1.57 6.61 5.49
N MET A 82 2.36 7.48 4.85
CA MET A 82 3.48 8.16 5.50
C MET A 82 3.04 9.15 6.58
N LYS A 83 1.88 9.80 6.43
CA LYS A 83 1.32 10.66 7.48
C LYS A 83 0.83 9.85 8.67
N ASP A 84 0.08 8.78 8.40
CA ASP A 84 -0.44 7.89 9.45
C ASP A 84 0.69 7.23 10.26
N LYS A 85 1.86 6.99 9.65
CA LYS A 85 3.06 6.47 10.33
C LYS A 85 3.88 7.50 11.12
N VAL A 86 3.65 8.79 10.91
CA VAL A 86 4.39 9.90 11.53
C VAL A 86 3.62 10.50 12.72
N ASP A 87 2.29 10.44 12.70
CA ASP A 87 1.42 10.73 13.86
C ASP A 87 1.47 9.60 14.91
#